data_AF-A0A5X3P9R5-F1
#
_entry.id   AF-A0A5X3P9R5-F1
#
_cell.length_a   1.000
_cell.length_b   1.000
_cell.length_c   1.000
_cell.angle_alpha   90.00
_cell.angle_beta   90.00
_cell.angle_gamma   90.00
#
_symmetry.space_group_name_H-M   'P 1'
#
loop_
_entity.id
_entity.type
_entity.pdbx_description
1 polymer ?
#
loop_
_entity_poly.entity_id
_entity_poly.type
_entity_poly.pdbx_seq_one_letter_code
_entity_poly.pdbx_strand_id
1 'polypeptide(L)'
;PKSLCAFGGLDAVTHALEAYVSVLASEFSDGQALQALKLLKENLPASYHEGSKNPVARERVHSAATIAGIAFANAFLGVCHSMAHKLGSQFHIPHGLANALLICNVIRYNANDNPTKQTAFSQYDRPQARRRYAEIA
;
A
#
# COMPACT_ATOMS: atom_id res chain seq x y z
N PRO A 1 -8.23 4.71 18.60
CA PRO A 1 -8.60 3.35 19.05
C PRO A 1 -7.81 2.31 18.26
N LYS A 2 -7.72 1.05 18.74
CA LYS A 2 -6.96 -0.02 18.06
C LYS A 2 -7.44 -0.28 16.63
N SER A 3 -8.74 -0.30 16.40
CA SER A 3 -9.34 -0.48 15.06
C SER A 3 -8.86 0.56 14.05
N LEU A 4 -8.94 1.86 14.38
CA LEU A 4 -8.50 2.92 13.47
C LEU A 4 -6.99 2.89 13.21
N CYS A 5 -6.19 2.50 14.22
CA CYS A 5 -4.75 2.30 14.04
C CYS A 5 -4.46 1.17 13.04
N ALA A 6 -5.14 0.03 13.18
CA ALA A 6 -4.98 -1.10 12.27
C ALA A 6 -5.45 -0.74 10.85
N PHE A 7 -6.66 -0.18 10.71
CA PHE A 7 -7.20 0.14 9.39
C PHE A 7 -6.38 1.21 8.68
N GLY A 8 -6.04 2.32 9.34
CA GLY A 8 -5.23 3.37 8.72
C GLY A 8 -3.80 2.93 8.42
N GLY A 9 -3.20 2.09 9.28
CA GLY A 9 -1.86 1.55 9.03
C GLY A 9 -1.82 0.55 7.87
N LEU A 10 -2.79 -0.37 7.79
CA LEU A 10 -2.88 -1.34 6.70
C LEU A 10 -3.29 -0.70 5.36
N ASP A 11 -4.07 0.38 5.42
CA ASP A 11 -4.34 1.23 4.27
C ASP A 11 -3.04 1.84 3.74
N ALA A 12 -2.22 2.44 4.62
CA ALA A 12 -0.91 2.97 4.26
C ALA A 12 0.06 1.92 3.70
N VAL A 13 0.02 0.68 4.19
CA VAL A 13 0.77 -0.44 3.59
C VAL A 13 0.31 -0.67 2.15
N THR A 14 -1.00 -0.71 1.92
CA THR A 14 -1.60 -0.91 0.60
C THR A 14 -1.27 0.25 -0.35
N HIS A 15 -1.34 1.50 0.13
CA HIS A 15 -0.91 2.69 -0.61
C HIS A 15 0.52 2.54 -1.14
N ALA A 16 1.47 2.23 -0.26
CA ALA A 16 2.87 2.14 -0.64
C ALA A 16 3.16 0.93 -1.54
N LEU A 17 2.51 -0.22 -1.29
CA LEU A 17 2.65 -1.41 -2.15
C LEU A 17 2.16 -1.12 -3.58
N GLU A 18 0.95 -0.57 -3.73
CA GLU A 18 0.40 -0.28 -5.04
C GLU A 18 1.14 0.85 -5.75
N ALA A 19 1.56 1.89 -5.01
CA ALA A 19 2.39 2.96 -5.57
C ALA A 19 3.73 2.42 -6.08
N TYR A 20 4.41 1.57 -5.31
CA TYR A 20 5.70 1.02 -5.71
C TYR A 20 5.60 0.08 -6.91
N VAL A 21 4.52 -0.66 -7.10
CA VAL A 21 4.37 -1.53 -8.28
C VAL A 21 3.60 -0.88 -9.43
N SER A 22 3.20 0.38 -9.27
CA SER A 22 2.41 1.10 -10.26
C SER A 22 3.16 1.24 -11.58
N VAL A 23 2.40 1.31 -12.66
CA VAL A 23 2.94 1.67 -13.98
C VAL A 23 3.44 3.11 -14.04
N LEU A 24 2.97 3.97 -13.13
CA LEU A 24 3.41 5.36 -12.96
C LEU A 24 4.53 5.52 -11.90
N ALA A 25 5.03 4.41 -11.35
CA ALA A 25 6.14 4.44 -10.40
C ALA A 25 7.37 5.12 -11.03
N SER A 26 8.12 5.84 -10.21
CA SER A 26 9.36 6.54 -10.57
C SER A 26 10.34 6.52 -9.41
N GLU A 27 11.60 6.85 -9.68
CA GLU A 27 12.64 6.99 -8.67
C GLU A 27 12.29 7.99 -7.55
N PHE A 28 11.41 8.97 -7.83
CA PHE A 28 10.92 9.93 -6.85
C PHE A 28 9.92 9.31 -5.87
N SER A 29 8.99 8.47 -6.37
CA SER A 29 7.96 7.84 -5.55
C SER A 29 8.46 6.58 -4.83
N ASP A 30 9.41 5.87 -5.44
CA ASP A 30 9.85 4.55 -5.00
C ASP A 30 10.54 4.59 -3.63
N GLY A 31 11.45 5.54 -3.43
CA GLY A 31 12.12 5.73 -2.14
C GLY A 31 11.14 6.05 -1.01
N GLN A 32 10.10 6.83 -1.30
CA GLN A 32 9.05 7.16 -0.32
C GLN A 32 8.21 5.92 0.01
N ALA A 33 7.76 5.17 -0.99
CA ALA A 33 7.00 3.94 -0.78
C ALA A 33 7.77 2.92 0.07
N LEU A 34 9.04 2.68 -0.25
CA LEU A 34 9.91 1.78 0.51
C LEU A 34 10.12 2.26 1.95
N GLN A 35 10.35 3.56 2.15
CA GLN A 35 10.53 4.11 3.50
C GLN A 35 9.24 4.02 4.33
N ALA A 36 8.06 4.23 3.73
CA ALA A 36 6.79 4.02 4.39
C ALA A 36 6.62 2.56 4.82
N LEU A 37 6.86 1.60 3.91
CA LEU A 37 6.74 0.18 4.18
C LEU A 37 7.68 -0.27 5.30
N LYS A 38 8.92 0.20 5.30
CA LYS A 38 9.89 -0.06 6.35
C LYS A 38 9.39 0.43 7.71
N LEU A 39 8.99 1.69 7.80
CA LEU A 39 8.49 2.28 9.05
C LEU A 39 7.23 1.57 9.54
N LEU A 40 6.29 1.23 8.65
CA LEU A 40 5.07 0.52 8.99
C LEU A 40 5.38 -0.89 9.52
N LYS A 41 6.29 -1.63 8.88
CA LYS A 41 6.73 -2.96 9.36
C LYS A 41 7.30 -2.88 10.78
N GLU A 42 8.17 -1.90 11.03
CA GLU A 42 8.86 -1.74 12.31
C GLU A 42 7.95 -1.23 13.44
N ASN A 43 6.98 -0.36 13.12
CA ASN A 43 6.27 0.43 14.14
C ASN A 43 4.77 0.13 14.25
N LEU A 44 4.11 -0.38 13.20
CA LEU A 44 2.66 -0.60 13.22
C LEU A 44 2.21 -1.61 14.29
N PRO A 45 2.90 -2.75 14.49
CA PRO A 45 2.53 -3.67 15.56
C PRO A 45 2.60 -3.03 16.94
N ALA A 46 3.68 -2.31 17.26
CA ALA A 46 3.84 -1.61 18.54
C ALA A 46 2.79 -0.50 18.71
N SER A 47 2.55 0.31 17.67
CA SER A 47 1.51 1.34 17.65
C SER A 47 0.12 0.77 17.94
N TYR A 48 -0.19 -0.43 17.43
CA TYR A 48 -1.45 -1.12 17.70
C TYR A 48 -1.55 -1.71 19.12
N HIS A 49 -0.51 -2.44 19.57
CA HIS A 49 -0.55 -3.15 20.85
C HIS A 49 -0.37 -2.23 22.05
N GLU A 50 0.61 -1.32 21.99
CA GLU A 50 1.03 -0.44 23.08
C GLU A 50 0.29 0.92 23.03
N GLY A 51 -0.10 1.38 21.84
CA GLY A 51 -0.89 2.59 21.67
C GLY A 51 -0.20 3.84 22.24
N SER A 52 -0.88 4.58 23.11
CA SER A 52 -0.33 5.80 23.72
C SER A 52 0.87 5.56 24.64
N LYS A 53 1.12 4.31 25.07
CA LYS A 53 2.31 3.97 25.86
C LYS A 53 3.60 4.02 25.02
N ASN A 54 3.47 3.96 23.70
CA ASN A 54 4.57 4.08 22.76
C ASN A 54 4.28 5.18 21.73
N PRO A 55 4.41 6.47 22.14
CA PRO A 55 4.10 7.60 21.28
C PRO A 55 5.02 7.65 20.06
N VAL A 56 6.26 7.17 20.18
CA VAL A 56 7.23 7.11 19.07
C VAL A 56 6.70 6.20 17.96
N ALA A 57 6.24 4.99 18.28
CA ALA A 57 5.67 4.09 17.28
C ALA A 57 4.42 4.70 16.60
N ARG A 58 3.56 5.38 17.37
CA ARG A 58 2.38 6.09 16.82
C ARG A 58 2.77 7.21 15.86
N GLU A 59 3.77 8.00 16.21
CA GLU A 59 4.29 9.08 15.38
C GLU A 59 4.90 8.52 14.08
N ARG A 60 5.74 7.48 14.18
CA ARG A 60 6.37 6.85 13.01
C ARG A 60 5.33 6.29 12.05
N VAL A 61 4.28 5.63 12.54
CA VAL A 61 3.16 5.14 11.71
C VAL A 61 2.42 6.30 11.05
N HIS A 62 2.17 7.40 11.78
CA HIS A 62 1.49 8.56 11.21
C HIS A 62 2.30 9.20 10.09
N SER A 63 3.60 9.41 10.32
CA SER A 63 4.53 9.92 9.31
C SER A 63 4.66 8.96 8.12
N ALA A 64 4.72 7.65 8.36
CA ALA A 64 4.80 6.65 7.29
C ALA A 64 3.54 6.64 6.41
N ALA A 65 2.36 6.81 6.99
CA ALA A 65 1.12 6.95 6.23
C ALA A 65 1.14 8.19 5.31
N THR A 66 1.66 9.31 5.80
CA THR A 66 1.84 10.53 5.00
C THR A 66 2.90 10.34 3.90
N ILE A 67 4.00 9.64 4.20
CA ILE A 67 5.05 9.31 3.22
C ILE A 67 4.47 8.43 2.10
N ALA A 68 3.66 7.43 2.42
CA ALA A 68 2.94 6.65 1.42
C ALA A 68 2.02 7.56 0.57
N GLY A 69 1.42 8.58 1.18
CA GLY A 69 0.73 9.69 0.53
C GLY A 69 1.53 10.38 -0.56
N ILE A 70 2.77 10.77 -0.25
CA ILE A 70 3.68 11.39 -1.23
C ILE A 70 3.94 10.44 -2.40
N ALA A 71 4.09 9.14 -2.13
CA ALA A 71 4.31 8.14 -3.17
C ALA A 71 3.07 8.00 -4.08
N PHE A 72 1.90 7.65 -3.53
CA PHE A 72 0.72 7.39 -4.35
C PHE A 72 0.11 8.65 -4.97
N ALA A 73 0.37 9.85 -4.42
CA ALA A 73 -0.05 11.09 -5.06
C ALA A 73 0.59 11.30 -6.45
N ASN A 74 1.77 10.71 -6.66
CA ASN A 74 2.51 10.80 -7.93
C ASN A 74 2.44 9.51 -8.75
N ALA A 75 2.46 8.35 -8.10
CA ALA A 75 2.41 7.03 -8.75
C ALA A 75 0.99 6.46 -8.89
N PHE A 76 -0.03 7.14 -8.36
CA PHE A 76 -1.41 6.64 -8.23
C PHE A 76 -1.50 5.33 -7.44
N LEU A 77 -2.72 4.83 -7.32
CA LEU A 77 -3.06 3.56 -6.67
C LEU A 77 -3.42 2.50 -7.73
N GLY A 78 -3.67 1.28 -7.26
CA GLY A 78 -3.98 0.15 -8.12
C GLY A 78 -5.42 -0.34 -8.00
N VAL A 79 -5.60 -1.61 -8.38
CA VAL A 79 -6.92 -2.24 -8.44
C VAL A 79 -7.47 -2.59 -7.04
N CYS A 80 -6.62 -2.70 -6.02
CA CYS A 80 -7.06 -2.92 -4.64
C CYS A 80 -7.98 -1.78 -4.20
N HIS A 81 -7.54 -0.53 -4.32
CA HIS A 81 -8.34 0.65 -3.97
C HIS A 81 -9.60 0.78 -4.84
N SER A 82 -9.48 0.50 -6.14
CA SER A 82 -10.61 0.53 -7.08
C SER A 82 -11.75 -0.38 -6.61
N MET A 83 -11.42 -1.61 -6.17
CA MET A 83 -12.38 -2.56 -5.63
C MET A 83 -12.83 -2.20 -4.22
N ALA A 84 -11.90 -1.78 -3.35
CA ALA A 84 -12.18 -1.43 -1.96
C ALA A 84 -13.17 -0.27 -1.82
N HIS A 85 -13.12 0.73 -2.72
CA HIS A 85 -14.11 1.80 -2.75
C HIS A 85 -15.54 1.27 -2.95
N LYS A 86 -15.71 0.29 -3.84
CA LYS A 86 -17.05 -0.28 -4.13
C LYS A 86 -17.48 -1.25 -3.06
N LEU A 87 -16.57 -2.08 -2.55
CA LEU A 87 -16.83 -2.96 -1.43
C LEU A 87 -17.25 -2.17 -0.18
N GLY A 88 -16.50 -1.11 0.16
CA GLY A 88 -16.80 -0.23 1.27
C GLY A 88 -18.11 0.55 1.09
N SER A 89 -18.38 1.03 -0.13
CA SER A 89 -19.64 1.71 -0.46
C SER A 89 -20.86 0.81 -0.32
N GLN A 90 -20.80 -0.43 -0.81
CA GLN A 90 -21.97 -1.31 -0.88
C GLN A 90 -22.26 -2.00 0.46
N PHE A 91 -21.21 -2.34 1.22
CA PHE A 91 -21.33 -3.15 2.44
C PHE A 91 -20.93 -2.39 3.70
N HIS A 92 -20.67 -1.09 3.59
CA HIS A 92 -20.25 -0.22 4.69
C HIS A 92 -18.98 -0.73 5.42
N ILE A 93 -18.08 -1.36 4.67
CA ILE A 93 -16.81 -1.87 5.20
C ILE A 93 -15.81 -0.71 5.29
N PRO A 94 -15.13 -0.51 6.43
CA PRO A 94 -14.06 0.49 6.56
C PRO A 94 -12.96 0.34 5.50
N HIS A 95 -12.47 1.46 4.98
CA HIS A 95 -11.55 1.47 3.83
C HIS A 95 -10.31 0.59 4.02
N GLY A 96 -9.54 0.80 5.09
CA GLY A 96 -8.36 -0.01 5.37
C GLY A 96 -8.64 -1.49 5.64
N LEU A 97 -9.84 -1.83 6.11
CA LEU A 97 -10.27 -3.23 6.24
C LEU A 97 -10.53 -3.86 4.87
N ALA A 98 -11.24 -3.15 3.98
CA ALA A 98 -11.46 -3.60 2.61
C ALA A 98 -10.14 -3.82 1.86
N ASN A 99 -9.19 -2.88 1.99
CA ASN A 99 -7.85 -3.02 1.42
C ASN A 99 -7.10 -4.24 1.98
N ALA A 100 -7.11 -4.44 3.30
CA ALA A 100 -6.46 -5.58 3.94
C ALA A 100 -7.03 -6.95 3.50
N LEU A 101 -8.34 -7.04 3.22
CA LEU A 101 -8.97 -8.26 2.72
C LEU A 101 -8.56 -8.59 1.27
N LEU A 102 -8.20 -7.58 0.48
CA LEU A 102 -7.95 -7.71 -0.96
C LEU A 102 -6.47 -7.85 -1.29
N ILE A 103 -5.58 -7.12 -0.60
CA ILE A 103 -4.21 -6.88 -1.07
C ILE A 103 -3.41 -8.17 -1.29
N CYS A 104 -3.55 -9.18 -0.44
CA CYS A 104 -2.88 -10.47 -0.61
C CYS A 104 -3.31 -11.24 -1.87
N ASN A 105 -4.56 -11.07 -2.32
CA ASN A 105 -5.05 -11.61 -3.58
C ASN A 105 -4.62 -10.74 -4.77
N VAL A 106 -4.66 -9.42 -4.62
CA VAL A 106 -4.25 -8.45 -5.66
C VAL A 106 -2.77 -8.58 -6.00
N ILE A 107 -1.90 -8.76 -5.00
CA ILE A 107 -0.47 -9.04 -5.24
C ILE A 107 -0.31 -10.26 -6.15
N ARG A 108 -0.99 -11.37 -5.84
CA ARG A 108 -0.92 -12.60 -6.67
C ARG A 108 -1.49 -12.42 -8.07
N TYR A 109 -2.54 -11.62 -8.20
CA TYR A 109 -3.11 -11.28 -9.50
C TYR A 109 -2.11 -10.46 -10.36
N ASN A 110 -1.50 -9.44 -9.78
CA ASN A 110 -0.53 -8.57 -10.47
C ASN A 110 0.83 -9.26 -10.69
N ALA A 111 1.26 -10.17 -9.80
CA ALA A 111 2.56 -10.85 -9.84
C ALA A 111 2.62 -12.00 -10.88
N ASN A 112 2.09 -11.74 -12.07
CA ASN A 112 2.11 -12.63 -13.23
C ASN A 112 2.80 -11.91 -14.41
N ASP A 113 3.92 -12.45 -14.86
CA ASP A 113 4.73 -11.85 -15.94
C ASP A 113 4.16 -12.12 -17.35
N ASN A 114 3.09 -12.94 -17.45
CA ASN A 114 2.33 -13.14 -18.68
C ASN A 114 0.83 -12.83 -18.45
N PRO A 115 0.47 -11.57 -18.14
CA PRO A 115 -0.90 -11.18 -17.89
C PRO A 115 -1.70 -11.13 -19.20
N THR A 116 -3.02 -11.29 -19.11
CA THR A 116 -3.91 -11.22 -20.29
C THR A 116 -3.97 -9.83 -20.92
N LYS A 117 -3.62 -8.79 -20.15
CA LYS A 117 -3.56 -7.38 -20.56
C LYS A 117 -2.42 -6.67 -19.83
N GLN A 118 -1.91 -5.61 -20.45
CA GLN A 118 -0.92 -4.70 -19.88
C GLN A 118 -1.40 -3.27 -20.08
N THR A 119 -1.16 -2.41 -19.08
CA THR A 119 -1.42 -0.97 -19.23
C THR A 119 -0.49 -0.41 -20.30
N ALA A 120 -1.05 0.29 -21.28
CA ALA A 120 -0.29 0.90 -22.36
C ALA A 120 0.35 2.22 -21.88
N PHE A 121 1.45 2.13 -21.13
CA PHE A 121 2.20 3.28 -20.64
C PHE A 121 3.66 3.19 -21.09
N SER A 122 4.19 4.26 -21.71
CA SER A 122 5.46 4.22 -22.46
C SER A 122 6.66 3.77 -21.63
N GLN A 123 6.76 4.20 -20.36
CA GLN A 123 7.85 3.77 -19.48
C GLN A 123 7.70 2.32 -18.97
N TYR A 124 6.52 1.72 -19.10
CA TYR A 124 6.21 0.38 -18.61
C TYR A 124 6.42 -0.65 -19.72
N ASP A 125 7.69 -0.97 -19.96
CA ASP A 125 8.19 -1.80 -21.06
C ASP A 125 7.63 -3.24 -21.09
N ARG A 126 7.54 -3.89 -19.93
CA ARG A 126 7.00 -5.25 -19.72
C ARG A 126 6.43 -5.37 -18.32
N PRO A 127 5.68 -6.43 -17.99
CA PRO A 127 5.25 -6.68 -16.62
C PRO A 127 6.48 -6.80 -15.71
N GLN A 128 6.53 -5.95 -14.70
CA GLN A 128 7.61 -5.91 -13.70
C GLN A 128 7.08 -6.16 -12.28
N ALA A 129 5.76 -6.25 -12.10
CA ALA A 129 5.12 -6.32 -10.79
C ALA A 129 5.64 -7.50 -9.94
N ARG A 130 5.85 -8.68 -10.54
CA ARG A 130 6.41 -9.84 -9.82
C ARG A 130 7.79 -9.54 -9.24
N ARG A 131 8.69 -8.97 -10.05
CA ARG A 131 10.04 -8.56 -9.62
C ARG A 131 9.96 -7.45 -8.56
N ARG A 132 9.16 -6.42 -8.81
CA ARG A 132 9.02 -5.27 -7.90
C ARG A 132 8.41 -5.65 -6.54
N TYR A 133 7.48 -6.60 -6.48
CA TYR A 133 7.04 -7.13 -5.18
C TYR A 133 8.14 -7.91 -4.46
N ALA A 134 9.00 -8.63 -5.17
CA ALA A 134 10.14 -9.33 -4.57
C ALA A 134 11.22 -8.37 -4.02
N GLU A 135 11.37 -7.18 -4.60
CA GLU A 135 12.28 -6.13 -4.11
C GLU A 135 11.85 -5.56 -2.74
N ILE A 136 10.58 -5.74 -2.35
CA ILE A 136 10.02 -5.29 -1.06
C ILE A 136 10.04 -6.40 0.01
N ALA A 137 10.06 -7.68 -0.42
CA ALA A 137 9.80 -8.85 0.43
C ALA A 137 10.88 -9.11 1.49
#